data_AF-A0A1G9ESP6-F1
#
_entry.id   AF-A0A1G9ESP6-F1
#
_cell.length_a   1.000
_cell.length_b   1.000
_cell.length_c   1.000
_cell.angle_alpha   90.00
_cell.angle_beta   90.00
_cell.angle_gamma   90.00
#
_symmetry.space_group_name_H-M   'P 1'
#
loop_
_entity.id
_entity.type
_entity.pdbx_description
1 polymer ?
#
loop_
_entity_poly.entity_id
_entity_poly.type
_entity_poly.pdbx_seq_one_letter_code
_entity_poly.pdbx_strand_id
1 'polypeptide(L)' 'MPRFTSKDGTHTVETAIPTEAAELRRDGYVEQKARTTAVKEADAVKADASKSTK' A
#
# COMPACT_ATOMS: atom_id res chain seq x y z
N MET A 1 4.46 6.30 6.18
CA MET A 1 3.60 5.85 7.29
C MET A 1 2.74 4.71 6.76
N PRO A 2 2.55 3.61 7.49
CA PRO A 2 1.64 2.54 7.06
C PRO A 2 0.19 3.05 6.97
N ARG A 3 -0.52 2.60 5.94
CA ARG A 3 -1.94 2.88 5.73
C ARG A 3 -2.75 1.73 6.27
N PHE A 4 -3.85 2.03 6.96
CA PHE A 4 -4.79 1.06 7.49
C PHE A 4 -6.14 1.31 6.84
N THR A 5 -6.78 0.26 6.35
CA THR A 5 -8.05 0.35 5.65
C THR A 5 -9.09 -0.49 6.37
N SER A 6 -10.27 0.07 6.65
CA SER A 6 -11.38 -0.68 7.24
C SER A 6 -11.75 -1.88 6.38
N LYS A 7 -12.37 -2.87 7.00
CA LYS A 7 -12.86 -4.08 6.32
C LYS A 7 -13.77 -3.77 5.12
N ASP A 8 -14.58 -2.72 5.22
CA ASP A 8 -15.50 -2.24 4.18
C ASP A 8 -14.82 -1.37 3.11
N GLY A 9 -13.53 -1.08 3.25
CA GLY A 9 -12.77 -0.27 2.30
C GLY A 9 -13.12 1.22 2.28
N THR A 10 -14.04 1.67 3.13
CA THR A 10 -14.60 3.03 3.09
C THR A 10 -13.78 4.04 3.90
N HIS A 11 -13.04 3.56 4.90
CA HIS A 11 -12.21 4.39 5.79
C HIS A 11 -10.75 3.99 5.67
N THR A 12 -9.88 4.99 5.53
CA THR A 12 -8.43 4.80 5.53
C THR A 12 -7.76 5.74 6.52
N VAL A 13 -6.89 5.19 7.36
CA VAL A 13 -6.15 5.91 8.40
C VAL A 13 -4.65 5.71 8.18
N GLU A 14 -3.86 6.77 8.33
CA GLU A 14 -2.40 6.70 8.21
C GLU A 14 -1.79 7.03 9.57
N THR A 15 -1.12 6.05 10.20
CA THR A 15 -0.43 6.28 11.47
C THR A 15 0.94 5.62 11.45
N ALA A 16 1.94 6.29 11.99
CA ALA A 16 3.26 5.72 12.27
C ALA A 16 3.41 5.27 13.72
N ILE A 17 2.40 5.51 14.56
CA ILE A 17 2.44 5.21 15.98
C ILE A 17 2.07 3.73 16.17
N PRO A 18 2.96 2.92 16.78
CA PRO A 18 2.75 1.48 16.90
C PRO A 18 1.53 1.12 17.76
N THR A 19 1.20 1.97 18.75
CA THR A 19 0.02 1.81 19.60
C THR A 19 -1.27 1.97 18.80
N GLU A 20 -1.42 3.08 18.06
CA GLU A 20 -2.58 3.31 17.19
C GLU A 20 -2.71 2.22 16.11
N ALA A 21 -1.58 1.78 15.55
CA ALA A 21 -1.56 0.67 14.58
C ALA A 21 -2.09 -0.65 15.18
N ALA A 22 -1.82 -0.92 16.46
CA ALA A 22 -2.36 -2.09 17.13
C ALA A 22 -3.87 -1.97 17.39
N GLU A 23 -4.33 -0.77 17.74
CA GLU A 23 -5.75 -0.47 17.91
C GLU A 23 -6.52 -0.63 16.59
N LEU A 24 -6.00 -0.08 15.49
CA LEU A 24 -6.57 -0.24 14.15
C LEU A 24 -6.68 -1.71 13.74
N ARG A 25 -5.65 -2.53 13.99
CA ARG A 25 -5.73 -3.99 13.73
C ARG A 25 -6.78 -4.69 14.61
N ARG A 26 -6.95 -4.26 15.86
CA ARG A 26 -8.00 -4.79 16.75
C ARG A 26 -9.40 -4.42 16.29
N ASP A 27 -9.55 -3.21 15.77
CA ASP A 27 -10.82 -2.69 15.23
C ASP A 27 -11.17 -3.31 13.86
N GLY A 28 -10.26 -4.13 13.31
CA GLY A 28 -10.47 -4.85 12.05
C GLY A 28 -9.98 -4.12 10.81
N TYR A 29 -9.18 -3.06 10.98
CA TYR A 29 -8.47 -2.46 9.86
C TYR A 29 -7.31 -3.35 9.42
N VAL A 30 -7.13 -3.41 8.11
CA VAL A 30 -6.03 -4.14 7.47
C VAL A 30 -4.93 -3.14 7.13
N GLU A 31 -3.71 -3.42 7.60
CA GLU A 31 -2.52 -2.66 7.21
C GLU A 31 -2.26 -2.86 5.71
N GLN A 32 -2.62 -1.85 4.92
CA GLN A 32 -2.14 -1.73 3.56
C GLN A 32 -0.70 -1.22 3.62
N LYS A 33 0.25 -2.12 3.32
CA LYS A 33 1.57 -1.69 2.87
C LYS A 33 1.33 -0.73 1.71
N ALA A 34 1.54 0.57 1.93
CA ALA A 34 1.58 1.56 0.86
C ALA A 34 2.42 0.94 -0.25
N ARG A 35 1.84 0.81 -1.45
CA ARG A 35 2.29 0.04 -2.63
C ARG A 35 3.78 0.19 -2.98
N THR A 36 4.72 -0.16 -2.12
CA THR A 36 6.12 -0.31 -2.47
C THR A 36 6.30 -1.60 -3.27
N THR A 37 5.38 -2.55 -3.15
CA THR A 37 5.30 -3.73 -4.04
C THR A 37 4.57 -3.43 -5.35
N ALA A 38 3.39 -2.79 -5.33
CA ALA A 38 2.68 -2.54 -6.59
C ALA A 38 3.30 -1.41 -7.44
N VAL A 39 4.07 -0.49 -6.86
CA VAL A 39 4.95 0.42 -7.62
C VAL A 39 6.14 -0.37 -8.18
N LYS A 40 6.69 -1.34 -7.45
CA LYS A 40 7.80 -2.18 -7.95
C LYS A 40 7.38 -3.12 -9.07
N GLU A 41 6.14 -3.60 -9.07
CA GLU A 41 5.57 -4.38 -10.18
C GLU A 41 5.12 -3.49 -11.36
N ALA A 42 4.62 -2.27 -11.10
CA ALA A 42 4.25 -1.34 -12.17
C ALA A 42 5.47 -0.67 -12.86
N ASP A 43 6.60 -0.52 -12.17
CA ASP A 43 7.85 -0.01 -12.73
C ASP A 43 8.59 -1.06 -13.58
N ALA A 44 8.48 -2.35 -13.22
CA ALA A 44 9.05 -3.45 -13.99
C ALA A 44 8.43 -3.61 -15.41
N VAL A 45 7.20 -3.14 -15.61
CA VAL A 45 6.51 -3.22 -16.91
C VAL A 45 6.86 -2.05 -17.84
N LYS A 46 7.41 -0.95 -17.32
CA LYS A 46 7.75 0.25 -18.12
C LYS A 46 9.14 0.18 -18.75
N ALA A 47 10.05 -0.67 -18.26
CA ALA A 47 11.41 -0.79 -18.77
C ALA A 47 11.53 -1.60 -20.07
N ASP A 48 10.52 -2.38 -20.46
CA ASP A 48 10.56 -3.25 -21.65
C ASP A 48 10.00 -2.60 -22.93
N ALA A 49 9.26 -1.49 -22.82
CA ALA A 49 8.61 -0.86 -23.98
C ALA A 49 9.49 0.15 -24.76
N SER A 50 10.75 0.39 -24.35
CA SER A 50 11.58 1.47 -24.91
C SER A 50 12.74 1.02 -25.79
N LYS A 51 12.83 -0.25 -26.21
CA LYS A 51 13.97 -0.72 -27.02
C LYS A 51 13.58 -1.61 -28.19
N SER A 52 12.81 -1.09 -29.13
CA SER A 52 12.94 -1.54 -30.53
C SER A 52 12.31 -0.54 -31.50
N THR A 53 13.06 0.51 -31.82
CA THR A 53 12.93 1.18 -33.11
C THR A 53 14.32 1.24 -33.71
N LYS A 54 14.63 0.28 -34.58
CA LYS A 54 15.53 0.47 -35.70
C LYS A 54 15.28 -0.60 -36.76
#